data_AF-A0A1M4YBJ8-F1
#
_entry.id   AF-A0A1M4YBJ8-F1
#
_cell.length_a   1.000
_cell.length_b   1.000
_cell.length_c   1.000
_cell.angle_alpha   90.00
_cell.angle_beta   90.00
_cell.angle_gamma   90.00
#
_symmetry.space_group_name_H-M   'P 1'
#
loop_
_entity.id
_entity.type
_entity.pdbx_description
1 polymer ?
#
loop_
_entity_poly.entity_id
_entity_poly.type
_entity_poly.pdbx_seq_one_letter_code
_entity_poly.pdbx_strand_id
1 'polypeptide(L)'
;MERVMVFLFPVVIWFILFLRKKNSFKFGLTPMSLEIKQIKGLKKLSDDVEKSLSKSYMENVEERVGTKLKANDYQWRLLDLKRYFILTSLLKESPMFSKKVDALWHLMLMFTREYADFSKRYLGTTLHHSPNVNGLPDPDLRGYFDWVYAELFHIRKENIHLYKGFFRHPVHPTVIDEFKNLPENELIDLYFKSDTKYTTTVFSLISSMKRTVNKVKDYERKVIQEKMEKSKKEEKYSSMLVPFLSASYFHYDEFSSYMKVSSYSSSSCTSCGSGSSCSGSCSSCSSCSSCGGGGD
;
A
#
# COMPACT_ATOMS: atom_id res chain seq x y z
N MET A 1 -52.85 -13.78 -0.67
CA MET A 1 -51.43 -13.83 -1.09
C MET A 1 -50.46 -13.27 -0.06
N GLU A 2 -50.85 -12.36 0.84
CA GLU A 2 -49.93 -11.67 1.78
C GLU A 2 -49.11 -12.58 2.70
N ARG A 3 -49.67 -13.70 3.19
CA ARG A 3 -48.98 -14.60 4.14
C ARG A 3 -47.71 -15.26 3.58
N VAL A 4 -47.48 -15.25 2.25
CA VAL A 4 -46.27 -15.84 1.63
C VAL A 4 -45.10 -14.84 1.59
N MET A 5 -45.37 -13.53 1.45
CA MET A 5 -44.30 -12.52 1.39
C MET A 5 -43.58 -12.33 2.72
N VAL A 6 -44.28 -12.51 3.85
CA VAL A 6 -43.72 -12.30 5.21
C VAL A 6 -42.62 -13.33 5.54
N PHE A 7 -42.72 -14.57 5.04
CA PHE A 7 -41.70 -15.61 5.26
C PHE A 7 -40.50 -15.50 4.31
N LEU A 8 -40.66 -14.87 3.14
CA LEU A 8 -39.56 -14.70 2.18
C LEU A 8 -38.54 -13.63 2.63
N PHE A 9 -38.99 -12.56 3.28
CA PHE A 9 -38.10 -11.48 3.76
C PHE A 9 -36.96 -11.95 4.69
N PRO A 10 -37.21 -12.70 5.79
CA PRO A 10 -36.13 -13.17 6.65
C PRO A 10 -35.22 -14.19 5.96
N VAL A 11 -35.74 -15.00 5.02
CA VAL A 11 -34.91 -15.92 4.21
C VAL A 11 -34.01 -15.14 3.24
N VAL A 12 -34.51 -14.10 2.58
CA VAL A 12 -33.71 -13.23 1.70
C VAL A 12 -32.69 -12.42 2.50
N ILE A 13 -33.04 -11.90 3.68
CA ILE A 13 -32.10 -11.21 4.57
C ILE A 13 -31.03 -12.20 5.07
N TRP A 14 -31.41 -13.41 5.48
CA TRP A 14 -30.47 -14.46 5.89
C TRP A 14 -29.57 -14.88 4.73
N PHE A 15 -30.10 -15.05 3.52
CA PHE A 15 -29.32 -15.37 2.32
C PHE A 15 -28.39 -14.22 1.91
N ILE A 16 -28.82 -12.96 2.01
CA ILE A 16 -27.97 -11.78 1.83
C ILE A 16 -26.89 -11.73 2.91
N LEU A 17 -27.18 -12.01 4.18
CA LEU A 17 -26.20 -12.06 5.26
C LEU A 17 -25.24 -13.25 5.14
N PHE A 18 -25.70 -14.38 4.59
CA PHE A 18 -24.92 -15.58 4.33
C PHE A 18 -24.01 -15.42 3.11
N LEU A 19 -24.47 -14.78 2.02
CA LEU A 19 -23.64 -14.32 0.91
C LEU A 19 -22.68 -13.20 1.34
N ARG A 20 -23.12 -12.34 2.27
CA ARG A 20 -22.31 -11.30 2.94
C ARG A 20 -21.47 -11.86 4.10
N LYS A 21 -21.39 -13.18 4.27
CA LYS A 21 -20.26 -13.86 4.90
C LYS A 21 -19.05 -13.68 3.99
N LYS A 22 -18.56 -12.43 3.91
CA LYS A 22 -17.44 -11.99 3.09
C LYS A 22 -16.36 -13.06 3.17
N ASN A 23 -16.01 -13.65 2.03
CA ASN A 23 -14.86 -14.55 1.92
C ASN A 23 -13.64 -13.78 2.40
N SER A 24 -13.31 -13.94 3.68
CA SER A 24 -12.29 -13.15 4.32
C SER A 24 -10.96 -13.71 3.85
N PHE A 25 -10.19 -12.88 3.16
CA PHE A 25 -8.86 -13.22 2.68
C PHE A 25 -8.07 -13.98 3.75
N LYS A 26 -7.59 -15.17 3.40
CA LYS A 26 -6.73 -15.99 4.25
C LYS A 26 -5.29 -15.73 3.84
N PHE A 27 -4.46 -15.30 4.79
CA PHE A 27 -3.04 -15.08 4.56
C PHE A 27 -2.31 -16.44 4.47
N GLY A 28 -1.49 -16.62 3.42
CA GLY A 28 -0.56 -17.72 3.36
C GLY A 28 0.53 -17.64 4.43
N LEU A 29 1.43 -18.64 4.46
CA LEU A 29 2.63 -18.57 5.28
C LEU A 29 3.49 -17.36 4.86
N THR A 30 4.00 -16.61 5.83
CA THR A 30 4.89 -15.47 5.59
C THR A 30 6.29 -15.98 5.22
N PRO A 31 6.98 -15.41 4.22
CA PRO A 31 8.37 -15.77 3.92
C PRO A 31 9.29 -15.46 5.10
N MET A 32 10.33 -16.27 5.28
CA MET A 32 11.35 -16.09 6.35
C MET A 32 12.25 -14.85 6.16
N SER A 33 12.13 -14.15 5.04
CA SER A 33 12.90 -12.93 4.73
C SER A 33 12.04 -11.92 4.00
N LEU A 34 12.53 -10.69 3.89
CA LEU A 34 11.86 -9.56 3.24
C LEU A 34 11.55 -9.72 1.75
N GLU A 35 12.05 -10.77 1.08
CA GLU A 35 11.94 -11.02 -0.37
C GLU A 35 12.24 -9.78 -1.22
N ILE A 36 13.45 -9.26 -1.00
CA ILE A 36 14.01 -8.12 -1.71
C ILE A 36 14.44 -8.51 -3.13
N LYS A 37 14.30 -7.56 -4.06
CA LYS A 37 14.87 -7.66 -5.41
C LYS A 37 16.39 -7.47 -5.39
N GLN A 38 17.05 -7.83 -6.49
CA GLN A 38 18.50 -7.69 -6.67
C GLN A 38 18.90 -6.22 -6.93
N ILE A 39 18.83 -5.39 -5.89
CA ILE A 39 19.35 -4.02 -5.86
C ILE A 39 20.59 -4.00 -4.96
N LYS A 40 21.71 -3.48 -5.47
CA LYS A 40 22.97 -3.38 -4.72
C LYS A 40 22.76 -2.53 -3.46
N GLY A 41 23.23 -3.03 -2.32
CA GLY A 41 23.05 -2.40 -1.01
C GLY A 41 21.72 -2.73 -0.30
N LEU A 42 20.67 -3.15 -1.01
CA LEU A 42 19.35 -3.41 -0.41
C LEU A 42 19.38 -4.54 0.63
N LYS A 43 20.23 -5.57 0.46
CA LYS A 43 20.42 -6.60 1.49
C LYS A 43 20.97 -6.03 2.79
N LYS A 44 21.99 -5.18 2.75
CA LYS A 44 22.55 -4.55 3.96
C LYS A 44 21.48 -3.73 4.68
N LEU A 45 20.71 -2.95 3.93
CA LEU A 45 19.62 -2.13 4.44
C LEU A 45 18.52 -3.01 5.10
N SER A 46 18.15 -4.12 4.46
CA SER A 46 17.26 -5.14 5.02
C SER A 46 17.82 -5.78 6.31
N ASP A 47 19.11 -6.14 6.34
CA ASP A 47 19.77 -6.72 7.51
C ASP A 47 19.82 -5.70 8.67
N ASP A 48 20.01 -4.41 8.37
CA ASP A 48 20.05 -3.33 9.35
C ASP A 48 18.66 -3.06 9.97
N VAL A 49 17.56 -3.21 9.21
CA VAL A 49 16.19 -3.22 9.77
C VAL A 49 16.05 -4.37 10.77
N GLU A 50 16.36 -5.61 10.34
CA GLU A 50 16.17 -6.79 11.19
C GLU A 50 17.00 -6.72 12.49
N LYS A 51 18.26 -6.28 12.43
CA LYS A 51 19.12 -6.09 13.62
C LYS A 51 18.65 -4.97 14.55
N SER A 52 17.97 -3.96 14.01
CA SER A 52 17.46 -2.83 14.80
C SER A 52 16.16 -3.16 15.56
N LEU A 53 15.46 -4.24 15.21
CA LEU A 53 14.29 -4.73 15.94
C LEU A 53 14.73 -5.77 16.97
N SER A 54 14.73 -5.42 18.26
CA SER A 54 15.07 -6.38 19.32
C SER A 54 13.94 -7.42 19.48
N LYS A 55 14.33 -8.67 19.78
CA LYS A 55 13.38 -9.78 19.95
C LYS A 55 12.31 -9.46 21.01
N SER A 56 12.73 -9.00 22.19
CA SER A 56 11.83 -8.64 23.30
C SER A 56 10.85 -7.52 22.93
N TYR A 57 11.29 -6.52 22.15
CA TYR A 57 10.39 -5.46 21.68
C TYR A 57 9.31 -6.04 20.75
N MET A 58 9.69 -6.90 19.80
CA MET A 58 8.73 -7.50 18.88
C MET A 58 7.78 -8.50 19.57
N GLU A 59 8.25 -9.19 20.61
CA GLU A 59 7.41 -10.04 21.47
C GLU A 59 6.37 -9.20 22.22
N ASN A 60 6.76 -8.08 22.84
CA ASN A 60 5.83 -7.16 23.51
C ASN A 60 4.78 -6.58 22.54
N VAL A 61 5.17 -6.28 21.30
CA VAL A 61 4.26 -5.80 20.23
C VAL A 61 3.29 -6.90 19.80
N GLU A 62 3.76 -8.14 19.63
CA GLU A 62 2.92 -9.30 19.28
C GLU A 62 1.92 -9.63 20.41
N GLU A 63 2.34 -9.59 21.67
CA GLU A 63 1.47 -9.76 22.84
C GLU A 63 0.35 -8.71 22.88
N ARG A 64 0.68 -7.43 22.63
CA ARG A 64 -0.29 -6.32 22.61
C ARG A 64 -1.32 -6.43 21.46
N VAL A 65 -0.91 -7.04 20.34
CA VAL A 65 -1.81 -7.46 19.26
C VAL A 65 -2.71 -8.60 19.74
N GLY A 66 -2.13 -9.62 20.38
CA GLY A 66 -2.83 -10.77 20.94
C GLY A 66 -3.66 -11.54 19.91
N THR A 67 -4.75 -12.18 20.36
CA THR A 67 -5.63 -13.00 19.51
C THR A 67 -6.53 -12.20 18.55
N LYS A 68 -6.37 -10.86 18.46
CA LYS A 68 -7.22 -9.97 17.66
C LYS A 68 -7.05 -10.17 16.14
N LEU A 69 -5.93 -10.74 15.70
CA LEU A 69 -5.62 -10.97 14.29
C LEU A 69 -5.80 -12.44 13.90
N LYS A 70 -6.13 -12.66 12.63
CA LYS A 70 -6.20 -14.00 12.05
C LYS A 70 -4.79 -14.58 11.86
N ALA A 71 -4.70 -15.90 11.78
CA ALA A 71 -3.46 -16.61 11.47
C ALA A 71 -2.70 -15.93 10.30
N ASN A 72 -1.40 -15.72 10.51
CA ASN A 72 -0.45 -15.04 9.61
C ASN A 72 -0.71 -13.52 9.34
N ASP A 73 -1.87 -12.92 9.68
CA ASP A 73 -2.14 -11.48 9.43
C ASP A 73 -1.16 -10.57 10.20
N TYR A 74 -0.75 -10.96 11.42
CA TYR A 74 0.34 -10.26 12.15
C TYR A 74 1.66 -10.31 11.39
N GLN A 75 2.14 -11.52 11.06
CA GLN A 75 3.44 -11.73 10.42
C GLN A 75 3.52 -11.06 9.04
N TRP A 76 2.43 -11.05 8.27
CA TRP A 76 2.36 -10.28 7.00
C TRP A 76 2.38 -8.77 7.20
N ARG A 77 1.68 -8.22 8.21
CA ARG A 77 1.77 -6.78 8.53
C ARG A 77 3.16 -6.40 9.00
N LEU A 78 3.81 -7.25 9.81
CA LEU A 78 5.15 -7.01 10.31
C LEU A 78 6.19 -7.04 9.18
N LEU A 79 6.14 -8.05 8.30
CA LEU A 79 6.98 -8.13 7.11
C LEU A 79 6.87 -6.85 6.26
N ASP A 80 5.64 -6.40 6.03
CA ASP A 80 5.36 -5.27 5.15
C ASP A 80 5.61 -3.91 5.84
N LEU A 81 5.51 -3.83 7.18
CA LEU A 81 5.98 -2.69 7.97
C LEU A 81 7.50 -2.53 7.87
N LYS A 82 8.25 -3.64 7.93
CA LYS A 82 9.70 -3.61 7.69
C LYS A 82 10.02 -3.16 6.25
N ARG A 83 9.27 -3.61 5.22
CA ARG A 83 9.39 -3.08 3.84
C ARG A 83 9.12 -1.58 3.77
N TYR A 84 8.13 -1.09 4.53
CA TYR A 84 7.85 0.33 4.60
C TYR A 84 8.97 1.12 5.30
N PHE A 85 9.58 0.61 6.37
CA PHE A 85 10.75 1.24 6.99
C PHE A 85 11.91 1.39 6.00
N ILE A 86 12.13 0.40 5.13
CA ILE A 86 13.09 0.51 4.01
C ILE A 86 12.73 1.70 3.10
N LEU A 87 11.47 1.84 2.68
CA LEU A 87 11.03 2.99 1.86
C LEU A 87 11.30 4.33 2.58
N THR A 88 10.95 4.47 3.85
CA THR A 88 11.20 5.70 4.63
C THR A 88 12.68 6.03 4.85
N SER A 89 13.58 5.06 4.71
CA SER A 89 15.04 5.26 4.81
C SER A 89 15.68 5.76 3.51
N LEU A 90 14.95 5.69 2.39
CA LEU A 90 15.40 6.02 1.04
C LEU A 90 14.70 7.27 0.49
N LEU A 91 13.38 7.39 0.66
CA LEU A 91 12.56 8.47 0.10
C LEU A 91 12.47 9.69 1.01
N LYS A 92 12.37 10.89 0.43
CA LYS A 92 12.05 12.13 1.18
C LYS A 92 10.64 12.06 1.78
N GLU A 93 9.67 11.70 0.94
CA GLU A 93 8.28 11.50 1.32
C GLU A 93 7.84 10.06 1.00
N SER A 94 7.08 9.45 1.90
CA SER A 94 6.56 8.09 1.72
C SER A 94 5.32 7.91 2.59
N PRO A 95 4.09 8.23 2.11
CA PRO A 95 2.88 8.07 2.90
C PRO A 95 2.57 6.60 3.20
N MET A 96 2.02 6.32 4.39
CA MET A 96 1.59 4.96 4.76
C MET A 96 0.22 4.63 4.17
N PHE A 97 0.18 4.00 3.00
CA PHE A 97 -1.08 3.68 2.30
C PHE A 97 -1.86 2.47 2.87
N SER A 98 -1.23 1.60 3.67
CA SER A 98 -1.93 0.46 4.28
C SER A 98 -2.37 0.75 5.71
N LYS A 99 -3.67 1.01 5.91
CA LYS A 99 -4.29 1.13 7.25
C LYS A 99 -4.05 -0.09 8.17
N LYS A 100 -3.75 -1.26 7.60
CA LYS A 100 -3.45 -2.49 8.37
C LYS A 100 -2.04 -2.51 8.94
N VAL A 101 -1.08 -2.03 8.15
CA VAL A 101 0.34 -1.92 8.50
C VAL A 101 0.55 -0.70 9.41
N ASP A 102 -0.11 0.42 9.08
CA ASP A 102 -0.18 1.63 9.91
C ASP A 102 -0.68 1.34 11.34
N ALA A 103 -1.75 0.55 11.48
CA ALA A 103 -2.26 0.18 12.80
C ALA A 103 -1.26 -0.66 13.63
N LEU A 104 -0.38 -1.45 12.98
CA LEU A 104 0.70 -2.15 13.67
C LEU A 104 1.82 -1.18 14.06
N TRP A 105 2.17 -0.23 13.18
CA TRP A 105 3.15 0.80 13.49
C TRP A 105 2.70 1.69 14.67
N HIS A 106 1.43 2.07 14.73
CA HIS A 106 0.86 2.77 15.89
C HIS A 106 1.02 1.98 17.20
N LEU A 107 0.90 0.64 17.17
CA LEU A 107 1.17 -0.19 18.36
C LEU A 107 2.66 -0.21 18.72
N MET A 108 3.55 -0.22 17.74
CA MET A 108 5.00 -0.07 17.96
C MET A 108 5.35 1.26 18.63
N LEU A 109 4.72 2.37 18.24
CA LEU A 109 4.94 3.71 18.83
C LEU A 109 4.58 3.79 20.31
N MET A 110 3.71 2.91 20.83
CA MET A 110 3.32 2.92 22.25
C MET A 110 4.47 2.50 23.18
N PHE A 111 5.45 1.76 22.67
CA PHE A 111 6.66 1.34 23.38
C PHE A 111 7.77 2.37 23.13
N THR A 112 7.62 3.55 23.74
CA THR A 112 8.36 4.75 23.33
C THR A 112 9.87 4.63 23.49
N ARG A 113 10.36 3.88 24.49
CA ARG A 113 11.80 3.64 24.72
C ARG A 113 12.35 2.71 23.65
N GLU A 114 11.72 1.56 23.47
CA GLU A 114 12.11 0.54 22.50
C GLU A 114 12.02 1.05 21.05
N TYR A 115 11.04 1.89 20.75
CA TYR A 115 10.90 2.55 19.45
C TYR A 115 12.00 3.60 19.19
N ALA A 116 12.40 4.36 20.22
CA ALA A 116 13.53 5.29 20.13
C ALA A 116 14.84 4.53 19.93
N ASP A 117 15.06 3.44 20.66
CA ASP A 117 16.25 2.57 20.53
C ASP A 117 16.30 1.85 19.18
N PHE A 118 15.17 1.39 18.65
CA PHE A 118 15.04 0.87 17.29
C PHE A 118 15.44 1.95 16.27
N SER A 119 14.82 3.13 16.36
CA SER A 119 15.04 4.24 15.42
C SER A 119 16.50 4.67 15.40
N LYS A 120 17.10 4.88 16.59
CA LYS A 120 18.50 5.27 16.75
C LYS A 120 19.47 4.20 16.23
N ARG A 121 19.19 2.91 16.45
CA ARG A 121 20.02 1.82 15.88
C ARG A 121 19.87 1.69 14.36
N TYR A 122 18.68 1.94 13.81
CA TYR A 122 18.42 1.81 12.38
C TYR A 122 18.94 3.00 11.57
N LEU A 123 18.50 4.21 11.92
CA LEU A 123 18.73 5.45 11.16
C LEU A 123 19.72 6.42 11.82
N GLY A 124 20.01 6.25 13.11
CA GLY A 124 20.78 7.23 13.91
C GLY A 124 19.92 8.33 14.54
N THR A 125 18.70 8.53 14.02
CA THR A 125 17.71 9.53 14.45
C THR A 125 16.36 8.88 14.71
N THR A 126 15.40 9.62 15.27
CA THR A 126 14.02 9.16 15.46
C THR A 126 13.33 8.96 14.11
N LEU A 127 12.73 7.79 13.87
CA LEU A 127 11.84 7.59 12.73
C LEU A 127 10.50 8.25 13.07
N HIS A 128 10.24 9.42 12.51
CA HIS A 128 9.00 10.13 12.76
C HIS A 128 7.83 9.48 12.01
N HIS A 129 6.78 9.10 12.74
CA HIS A 129 5.47 8.81 12.16
C HIS A 129 4.76 10.14 11.90
N SER A 130 4.26 10.32 10.67
CA SER A 130 3.30 11.37 10.36
C SER A 130 1.95 10.68 10.15
N PRO A 131 0.95 10.89 11.03
CA PRO A 131 -0.37 10.32 10.82
C PRO A 131 -0.98 10.82 9.53
N ASN A 132 -1.73 9.96 8.85
CA ASN A 132 -2.61 10.38 7.75
C ASN A 132 -3.85 11.13 8.34
N VAL A 133 -3.62 12.30 8.95
CA VAL A 133 -4.67 13.09 9.63
C VAL A 133 -5.64 13.76 8.66
N ASN A 134 -5.20 14.05 7.43
CA ASN A 134 -5.98 14.82 6.45
C ASN A 134 -6.14 14.07 5.12
N GLY A 135 -7.39 13.90 4.69
CA GLY A 135 -7.75 13.60 3.29
C GLY A 135 -7.63 12.14 2.82
N LEU A 136 -8.05 11.94 1.56
CA LEU A 136 -7.57 10.82 0.75
C LEU A 136 -6.10 11.13 0.43
N PRO A 137 -5.17 10.17 0.58
CA PRO A 137 -3.78 10.44 0.25
C PRO A 137 -3.65 10.64 -1.26
N ASP A 138 -2.73 11.51 -1.64
CA ASP A 138 -2.53 11.95 -3.02
C ASP A 138 -2.43 10.74 -3.99
N PRO A 139 -3.32 10.64 -5.00
CA PRO A 139 -3.27 9.58 -6.01
C PRO A 139 -1.92 9.47 -6.72
N ASP A 140 -1.22 10.58 -6.90
CA ASP A 140 0.01 10.66 -7.68
C ASP A 140 1.18 10.13 -6.86
N LEU A 141 1.22 10.47 -5.56
CA LEU A 141 2.11 9.83 -4.57
C LEU A 141 1.80 8.32 -4.44
N ARG A 142 0.53 7.91 -4.61
CA ARG A 142 0.18 6.48 -4.56
C ARG A 142 0.70 5.70 -5.76
N GLY A 143 0.61 6.27 -6.96
CA GLY A 143 1.22 5.66 -8.15
C GLY A 143 2.73 5.54 -7.99
N TYR A 144 3.39 6.60 -7.51
CA TYR A 144 4.83 6.61 -7.27
C TYR A 144 5.26 5.57 -6.22
N PHE A 145 4.52 5.47 -5.11
CA PHE A 145 4.72 4.43 -4.09
C PHE A 145 4.63 3.02 -4.69
N ASP A 146 3.59 2.73 -5.48
CA ASP A 146 3.38 1.41 -6.09
C ASP A 146 4.56 1.06 -7.05
N TRP A 147 5.14 2.05 -7.73
CA TRP A 147 6.35 1.87 -8.55
C TRP A 147 7.59 1.58 -7.70
N VAL A 148 7.95 2.44 -6.72
CA VAL A 148 9.14 2.24 -5.90
C VAL A 148 9.07 0.91 -5.12
N TYR A 149 7.90 0.56 -4.59
CA TYR A 149 7.66 -0.74 -3.96
C TYR A 149 7.93 -1.89 -4.96
N ALA A 150 7.44 -1.77 -6.19
CA ALA A 150 7.65 -2.79 -7.23
C ALA A 150 9.11 -2.89 -7.71
N GLU A 151 9.96 -1.86 -7.55
CA GLU A 151 11.40 -1.92 -7.84
C GLU A 151 12.20 -2.62 -6.74
N LEU A 152 11.76 -2.49 -5.47
CA LEU A 152 12.47 -3.03 -4.31
C LEU A 152 12.00 -4.43 -3.89
N PHE A 153 10.73 -4.77 -4.09
CA PHE A 153 10.11 -5.97 -3.49
C PHE A 153 9.33 -6.82 -4.50
N HIS A 154 9.14 -8.09 -4.13
CA HIS A 154 8.16 -8.96 -4.78
C HIS A 154 6.76 -8.72 -4.19
N ILE A 155 5.81 -8.38 -5.07
CA ILE A 155 4.39 -8.17 -4.73
C ILE A 155 3.68 -9.52 -4.75
N ARG A 156 2.96 -9.84 -3.67
CA ARG A 156 2.09 -11.02 -3.54
C ARG A 156 0.64 -10.61 -3.27
N LYS A 157 -0.28 -11.57 -3.36
CA LYS A 157 -1.71 -11.39 -3.04
C LYS A 157 -1.94 -10.87 -1.61
N GLU A 158 -1.08 -11.22 -0.67
CA GLU A 158 -1.08 -10.70 0.70
C GLU A 158 -0.77 -9.21 0.75
N ASN A 159 0.25 -8.73 0.04
CA ASN A 159 0.54 -7.29 -0.07
C ASN A 159 -0.60 -6.54 -0.77
N ILE A 160 -1.13 -7.11 -1.86
CA ILE A 160 -2.31 -6.57 -2.56
C ILE A 160 -3.51 -6.44 -1.60
N HIS A 161 -3.72 -7.41 -0.71
CA HIS A 161 -4.77 -7.33 0.31
C HIS A 161 -4.47 -6.26 1.39
N LEU A 162 -3.21 -6.11 1.82
CA LEU A 162 -2.80 -5.07 2.78
C LEU A 162 -3.00 -3.64 2.22
N TYR A 163 -2.66 -3.39 0.95
CA TYR A 163 -2.76 -2.08 0.30
C TYR A 163 -4.07 -1.82 -0.49
N LYS A 164 -5.00 -2.79 -0.47
CA LYS A 164 -6.27 -2.79 -1.25
C LYS A 164 -6.07 -2.70 -2.77
N GLY A 165 -4.98 -3.26 -3.26
CA GLY A 165 -4.53 -3.19 -4.65
C GLY A 165 -3.09 -2.69 -4.78
N PHE A 166 -2.52 -2.92 -5.95
CA PHE A 166 -1.33 -2.24 -6.49
C PHE A 166 -1.66 -1.82 -7.92
N PHE A 167 -0.95 -0.81 -8.44
CA PHE A 167 -1.08 -0.26 -9.79
C PHE A 167 -2.48 0.30 -10.06
N ARG A 168 -3.15 0.85 -9.03
CA ARG A 168 -4.54 1.35 -9.13
C ARG A 168 -4.67 2.85 -9.37
N HIS A 169 -3.58 3.59 -9.18
CA HIS A 169 -3.49 5.05 -9.35
C HIS A 169 -2.28 5.33 -10.25
N PRO A 170 -2.38 6.22 -11.25
CA PRO A 170 -1.30 6.47 -12.17
C PRO A 170 -0.12 7.16 -11.48
N VAL A 171 1.07 7.06 -12.07
CA VAL A 171 2.19 7.97 -11.75
C VAL A 171 2.03 9.22 -12.64
N HIS A 172 2.14 10.42 -12.06
CA HIS A 172 2.05 11.66 -12.83
C HIS A 172 3.12 11.71 -13.95
N PRO A 173 2.81 12.13 -15.19
CA PRO A 173 3.74 12.03 -16.32
C PRO A 173 5.07 12.75 -16.10
N THR A 174 5.04 13.89 -15.40
CA THR A 174 6.25 14.66 -15.00
C THR A 174 7.26 13.79 -14.24
N VAL A 175 6.82 12.98 -13.27
CA VAL A 175 7.72 12.09 -12.52
C VAL A 175 8.38 11.07 -13.46
N ILE A 176 7.63 10.55 -14.42
CA ILE A 176 8.15 9.60 -15.41
C ILE A 176 9.15 10.29 -16.35
N ASP A 177 8.89 11.52 -16.79
CA ASP A 177 9.81 12.31 -17.61
C ASP A 177 11.08 12.72 -16.88
N GLU A 178 10.99 13.08 -15.61
CA GLU A 178 12.16 13.37 -14.79
C GLU A 178 13.07 12.14 -14.69
N PHE A 179 12.51 10.95 -14.43
CA PHE A 179 13.28 9.70 -14.43
C PHE A 179 13.78 9.27 -15.82
N LYS A 180 13.29 9.82 -16.94
CA LYS A 180 13.96 9.69 -18.24
C LYS A 180 15.16 10.62 -18.33
N ASN A 181 14.90 11.91 -18.08
CA ASN A 181 15.71 13.01 -18.61
C ASN A 181 16.71 13.58 -17.59
N LEU A 182 16.35 13.64 -16.30
CA LEU A 182 17.21 14.25 -15.28
C LEU A 182 18.40 13.34 -14.90
N PRO A 183 19.56 13.92 -14.53
CA PRO A 183 20.69 13.18 -14.01
C PRO A 183 20.39 12.64 -12.59
N GLU A 184 21.18 11.64 -12.15
CA GLU A 184 20.87 10.92 -10.90
C GLU A 184 20.96 11.81 -9.64
N ASN A 185 21.76 12.88 -9.65
CA ASN A 185 21.84 13.84 -8.54
C ASN A 185 20.56 14.67 -8.39
N GLU A 186 19.98 15.18 -9.48
CA GLU A 186 18.72 15.93 -9.42
C GLU A 186 17.56 15.04 -8.98
N LEU A 187 17.54 13.77 -9.42
CA LEU A 187 16.56 12.79 -8.93
C LEU A 187 16.71 12.51 -7.42
N ILE A 188 17.94 12.50 -6.88
CA ILE A 188 18.16 12.46 -5.42
C ILE A 188 17.56 13.70 -4.77
N ASP A 189 17.88 14.89 -5.26
CA ASP A 189 17.42 16.14 -4.67
C ASP A 189 15.91 16.37 -4.78
N LEU A 190 15.21 15.71 -5.70
CA LEU A 190 13.74 15.71 -5.75
C LEU A 190 13.12 14.63 -4.86
N TYR A 191 13.57 13.37 -4.95
CA TYR A 191 12.81 12.22 -4.44
C TYR A 191 13.44 11.47 -3.26
N PHE A 192 14.76 11.55 -3.06
CA PHE A 192 15.48 10.68 -2.13
C PHE A 192 16.20 11.44 -1.01
N LYS A 193 16.45 10.77 0.10
CA LYS A 193 17.24 11.32 1.21
C LYS A 193 18.71 11.35 0.81
N SER A 194 19.29 12.54 0.70
CA SER A 194 20.71 12.74 0.38
C SER A 194 21.63 12.50 1.58
N ASP A 195 21.11 12.63 2.81
CA ASP A 195 21.79 12.40 4.09
C ASP A 195 21.80 10.92 4.54
N THR A 196 21.19 10.02 3.77
CA THR A 196 21.08 8.60 4.14
C THR A 196 22.40 7.85 4.04
N LYS A 197 22.74 7.05 5.06
CA LYS A 197 23.92 6.13 5.03
C LYS A 197 23.81 5.03 3.96
N TYR A 198 22.71 4.98 3.23
CA TYR A 198 22.40 4.00 2.18
C TYR A 198 22.51 4.56 0.75
N THR A 199 23.32 5.61 0.51
CA THR A 199 23.51 6.23 -0.82
C THR A 199 23.71 5.23 -1.97
N THR A 200 24.51 4.17 -1.75
CA THR A 200 24.71 3.10 -2.75
C THR A 200 23.40 2.44 -3.18
N THR A 201 22.47 2.23 -2.24
CA THR A 201 21.15 1.66 -2.52
C THR A 201 20.27 2.65 -3.25
N VAL A 202 20.35 3.95 -2.92
CA VAL A 202 19.63 5.04 -3.60
C VAL A 202 20.04 5.10 -5.08
N PHE A 203 21.33 5.24 -5.39
CA PHE A 203 21.82 5.22 -6.77
C PHE A 203 21.37 3.94 -7.51
N SER A 204 21.53 2.77 -6.89
CA SER A 204 21.16 1.50 -7.51
C SER A 204 19.65 1.35 -7.78
N LEU A 205 18.81 1.96 -6.94
CA LEU A 205 17.36 2.06 -7.13
C LEU A 205 17.02 3.04 -8.26
N ILE A 206 17.62 4.23 -8.28
CA ILE A 206 17.46 5.21 -9.36
C ILE A 206 17.83 4.58 -10.70
N SER A 207 19.00 3.97 -10.84
CA SER A 207 19.38 3.30 -12.08
C SER A 207 18.43 2.13 -12.44
N SER A 208 17.72 1.51 -11.48
CA SER A 208 16.66 0.54 -11.78
C SER A 208 15.41 1.21 -12.33
N MET A 209 14.96 2.27 -11.69
CA MET A 209 13.82 3.07 -12.13
C MET A 209 14.06 3.63 -13.54
N LYS A 210 15.23 4.22 -13.82
CA LYS A 210 15.60 4.67 -15.18
C LYS A 210 15.57 3.53 -16.21
N ARG A 211 16.10 2.34 -15.88
CA ARG A 211 16.00 1.14 -16.73
C ARG A 211 14.57 0.66 -16.96
N THR A 212 13.66 0.87 -16.01
CA THR A 212 12.24 0.53 -16.16
C THR A 212 11.53 1.55 -17.05
N VAL A 213 11.75 2.86 -16.85
CA VAL A 213 11.14 3.90 -17.69
C VAL A 213 11.62 3.81 -19.14
N ASN A 214 12.89 3.45 -19.39
CA ASN A 214 13.39 3.22 -20.74
C ASN A 214 12.72 2.04 -21.49
N LYS A 215 11.88 1.25 -20.82
CA LYS A 215 11.04 0.20 -21.42
C LYS A 215 9.59 0.62 -21.64
N VAL A 216 9.19 1.78 -21.12
CA VAL A 216 7.86 2.35 -21.28
C VAL A 216 7.69 2.79 -22.74
N LYS A 217 6.58 2.38 -23.36
CA LYS A 217 6.23 2.67 -24.75
C LYS A 217 4.74 2.90 -24.85
N ASP A 218 4.33 3.67 -25.86
CA ASP A 218 2.91 3.75 -26.19
C ASP A 218 2.47 2.37 -26.68
N TYR A 219 1.44 1.83 -26.04
CA TYR A 219 0.95 0.47 -26.26
C TYR A 219 -0.57 0.54 -26.35
N GLU A 220 -1.14 -0.07 -27.38
CA GLU A 220 -2.59 -0.19 -27.51
C GLU A 220 -3.24 -0.72 -26.22
N ARG A 221 -4.44 -0.21 -25.90
CA ARG A 221 -5.22 -0.57 -24.71
C ARG A 221 -5.35 -2.09 -24.51
N LYS A 222 -5.56 -2.85 -25.60
CA LYS A 222 -5.63 -4.32 -25.57
C LYS A 222 -4.33 -4.95 -25.09
N VAL A 223 -3.18 -4.52 -25.61
CA VAL A 223 -1.85 -5.03 -25.24
C VAL A 223 -1.53 -4.74 -23.77
N ILE A 224 -1.94 -3.57 -23.26
CA ILE A 224 -1.82 -3.25 -21.82
C ILE A 224 -2.69 -4.21 -21.00
N GLN A 225 -3.98 -4.34 -21.32
CA GLN A 225 -4.92 -5.20 -20.59
C GLN A 225 -4.48 -6.69 -20.61
N GLU A 226 -4.05 -7.22 -21.75
CA GLU A 226 -3.52 -8.58 -21.89
C GLU A 226 -2.29 -8.83 -21.02
N LYS A 227 -1.31 -7.90 -21.01
CA LYS A 227 -0.13 -8.00 -20.14
C LYS A 227 -0.49 -7.96 -18.67
N MET A 228 -1.48 -7.14 -18.29
CA MET A 228 -1.96 -7.04 -16.91
C MET A 228 -2.66 -8.33 -16.47
N GLU A 229 -3.54 -8.90 -17.29
CA GLU A 229 -4.21 -10.17 -16.95
C GLU A 229 -3.29 -11.37 -16.95
N LYS A 230 -2.38 -11.48 -17.93
CA LYS A 230 -1.36 -12.52 -17.93
C LYS A 230 -0.54 -12.48 -16.63
N SER A 231 -0.12 -11.29 -16.20
CA SER A 231 0.63 -11.10 -14.96
C SER A 231 -0.17 -11.49 -13.71
N LYS A 232 -1.47 -11.19 -13.65
CA LYS A 232 -2.35 -11.63 -12.55
C LYS A 232 -2.56 -13.14 -12.55
N LYS A 233 -2.85 -13.74 -13.71
CA LYS A 233 -3.08 -15.19 -13.88
C LYS A 233 -1.86 -16.03 -13.51
N GLU A 234 -0.65 -15.53 -13.79
CA GLU A 234 0.61 -16.17 -13.43
C GLU A 234 1.09 -15.84 -11.99
N GLU A 235 0.31 -15.07 -11.20
CA GLU A 235 0.71 -14.45 -9.92
C GLU A 235 2.03 -13.62 -9.98
N LYS A 236 2.47 -13.20 -11.17
CA LYS A 236 3.69 -12.41 -11.43
C LYS A 236 3.43 -10.91 -11.39
N TYR A 237 2.89 -10.41 -10.28
CA TYR A 237 2.45 -9.01 -10.16
C TYR A 237 3.54 -7.97 -10.47
N SER A 238 4.82 -8.24 -10.18
CA SER A 238 5.92 -7.32 -10.53
C SER A 238 6.09 -7.11 -12.05
N SER A 239 5.58 -8.00 -12.91
CA SER A 239 5.58 -7.84 -14.38
C SER A 239 4.57 -6.79 -14.88
N MET A 240 3.64 -6.37 -14.03
CA MET A 240 2.65 -5.33 -14.32
C MET A 240 3.26 -3.92 -14.40
N LEU A 241 4.49 -3.72 -13.91
CA LEU A 241 5.08 -2.39 -13.74
C LEU A 241 5.23 -1.60 -15.05
N VAL A 242 5.75 -2.22 -16.11
CA VAL A 242 5.93 -1.54 -17.42
C VAL A 242 4.59 -1.18 -18.09
N PRO A 243 3.59 -2.09 -18.24
CA PRO A 243 2.29 -1.70 -18.79
C PRO A 243 1.54 -0.70 -17.91
N PHE A 244 1.69 -0.74 -16.58
CA PHE A 244 1.18 0.27 -15.65
C PHE A 244 1.77 1.66 -15.92
N LEU A 245 3.10 1.78 -16.00
CA LEU A 245 3.76 3.06 -16.30
C LEU A 245 3.47 3.54 -17.72
N SER A 246 3.25 2.62 -18.67
CA SER A 246 2.84 2.96 -20.04
C SER A 246 1.45 3.60 -20.08
N ALA A 247 0.47 3.00 -19.39
CA ALA A 247 -0.85 3.60 -19.23
C ALA A 247 -0.79 4.93 -18.47
N SER A 248 0.04 5.02 -17.42
CA SER A 248 0.20 6.26 -16.64
C SER A 248 0.78 7.41 -17.47
N TYR A 249 1.77 7.13 -18.30
CA TYR A 249 2.50 8.15 -19.05
C TYR A 249 1.74 8.64 -20.30
N PHE A 250 1.26 7.72 -21.14
CA PHE A 250 0.63 8.08 -22.43
C PHE A 250 -0.88 8.33 -22.32
N HIS A 251 -1.52 7.86 -21.26
CA HIS A 251 -2.98 7.86 -21.12
C HIS A 251 -3.43 8.24 -19.71
N TYR A 252 -2.80 9.25 -19.10
CA TYR A 252 -3.01 9.66 -17.71
C TYR A 252 -4.49 9.84 -17.34
N ASP A 253 -5.21 10.70 -18.08
CA ASP A 253 -6.62 11.01 -17.83
C ASP A 253 -7.54 9.79 -18.08
N GLU A 254 -7.17 8.97 -19.07
CA GLU A 254 -7.90 7.75 -19.41
C GLU A 254 -7.47 6.52 -18.59
N PHE A 255 -6.51 6.63 -17.67
CA PHE A 255 -5.81 5.52 -17.03
C PHE A 255 -6.76 4.48 -16.44
N SER A 256 -7.85 4.93 -15.81
CA SER A 256 -8.88 4.05 -15.25
C SER A 256 -9.54 3.13 -16.29
N SER A 257 -9.61 3.53 -17.56
CA SER A 257 -10.14 2.72 -18.67
C SER A 257 -9.14 1.66 -19.16
N TYR A 258 -7.84 1.97 -19.14
CA TYR A 258 -6.77 1.02 -19.45
C TYR A 258 -6.66 -0.07 -18.37
N MET A 259 -6.87 0.32 -17.11
CA MET A 259 -6.82 -0.59 -15.96
C MET A 259 -8.10 -1.38 -15.69
N LYS A 260 -9.24 -0.97 -16.27
CA LYS A 260 -10.48 -1.76 -16.32
C LYS A 260 -10.31 -2.93 -17.27
N VAL A 261 -9.92 -4.08 -16.73
CA VAL A 261 -10.04 -5.34 -17.46
C VAL A 261 -11.50 -5.78 -17.46
N SER A 262 -11.99 -6.23 -18.62
CA SER A 262 -13.32 -6.80 -18.83
C SER A 262 -13.61 -7.96 -17.87
N SER A 263 -14.38 -7.67 -16.83
CA SER A 263 -14.72 -8.61 -15.76
C SER A 263 -15.82 -9.60 -16.15
N TYR A 264 -15.56 -10.45 -17.14
CA TYR A 264 -16.26 -11.73 -17.24
C TYR A 264 -15.60 -12.69 -16.23
N SER A 265 -16.30 -12.97 -15.13
CA SER A 265 -15.82 -13.71 -13.95
C SER A 265 -14.90 -12.95 -12.98
N SER A 266 -15.47 -12.02 -12.22
CA SER A 266 -15.52 -12.16 -10.74
C SER A 266 -16.23 -10.97 -10.08
N SER A 267 -17.37 -11.23 -9.44
CA SER A 267 -18.13 -10.25 -8.66
C SER A 267 -17.47 -9.98 -7.31
N SER A 268 -16.40 -9.18 -7.31
CA SER A 268 -15.77 -8.64 -6.09
C SER A 268 -15.87 -7.11 -6.07
N CYS A 269 -17.03 -6.60 -5.67
CA CYS A 269 -17.31 -5.17 -5.56
C CYS A 269 -16.43 -4.50 -4.49
N THR A 270 -15.31 -3.92 -4.93
CA THR A 270 -14.47 -2.99 -4.15
C THR A 270 -14.23 -1.68 -4.91
N SER A 271 -15.36 -1.08 -5.33
CA SER A 271 -15.47 0.29 -5.84
C SER A 271 -16.35 1.12 -4.90
N CYS A 272 -15.74 1.69 -3.86
CA CYS A 272 -16.28 2.85 -3.16
C CYS A 272 -15.20 3.94 -3.22
N GLY A 273 -15.47 4.96 -4.04
CA GLY A 273 -14.47 5.91 -4.51
C GLY A 273 -14.86 6.53 -5.86
N SER A 274 -16.14 6.87 -6.03
CA SER A 274 -16.61 7.72 -7.12
C SER A 274 -16.81 9.11 -6.54
N GLY A 275 -15.96 10.06 -6.96
CA GLY A 275 -16.22 11.47 -6.70
C GLY A 275 -17.38 11.91 -7.58
N SER A 276 -18.51 12.26 -6.96
CA SER A 276 -19.63 12.91 -7.63
C SER A 276 -19.98 14.18 -6.86
N SER A 277 -19.66 15.32 -7.46
CA SER A 277 -19.99 16.65 -6.97
C SER A 277 -21.50 16.84 -6.93
N CYS A 278 -22.06 16.98 -5.74
CA CYS A 278 -23.48 17.26 -5.53
C CYS A 278 -23.64 18.62 -4.84
N SER A 279 -23.87 19.67 -5.64
CA SER A 279 -24.43 20.93 -5.18
C SER A 279 -25.91 20.75 -4.82
N GLY A 280 -26.31 21.01 -3.58
CA GLY A 280 -27.70 20.91 -3.15
C GLY A 280 -27.89 21.21 -1.66
N SER A 281 -28.76 22.16 -1.34
CA SER A 281 -28.87 22.77 -0.01
C SER A 281 -29.67 21.96 1.00
N CYS A 282 -29.34 22.17 2.29
CA CYS A 282 -30.20 22.16 3.49
C CYS A 282 -31.34 21.12 3.64
N SER A 283 -31.32 20.39 4.76
CA SER A 283 -32.35 20.55 5.82
C SER A 283 -31.97 19.81 7.10
N SER A 284 -32.51 20.28 8.23
CA SER A 284 -32.11 19.92 9.59
C SER A 284 -32.73 18.61 10.10
N CYS A 285 -31.99 17.87 10.93
CA CYS A 285 -32.58 16.96 11.92
C CYS A 285 -31.71 16.88 13.18
N SER A 286 -32.09 17.64 14.20
CA SER A 286 -31.60 17.53 15.57
C SER A 286 -32.26 16.35 16.28
N SER A 287 -31.49 15.59 17.08
CA SER A 287 -31.99 14.76 18.18
C SER A 287 -30.87 14.39 19.16
N CYS A 288 -31.21 14.47 20.45
CA CYS A 288 -30.46 14.09 21.65
C CYS A 288 -30.24 12.54 21.74
N SER A 289 -29.41 11.96 22.63
CA SER A 289 -29.20 12.29 24.05
C SER A 289 -27.91 11.74 24.70
N SER A 290 -27.41 12.51 25.68
CA SER A 290 -26.84 12.14 27.01
C SER A 290 -25.71 11.11 27.18
N CYS A 291 -24.55 11.62 27.66
CA CYS A 291 -23.87 11.27 28.94
C CYS A 291 -22.63 12.19 29.14
N GLY A 292 -22.13 12.49 30.36
CA GLY A 292 -22.65 12.25 31.72
C GLY A 292 -21.58 12.46 32.82
N GLY A 293 -21.86 13.30 33.84
CA GLY A 293 -20.95 13.65 34.96
C GLY A 293 -20.05 14.89 34.69
N GLY A 294 -19.68 15.73 35.65
CA GLY A 294 -19.96 15.74 37.11
C GLY A 294 -18.69 16.08 37.91
N GLY A 295 -18.71 17.15 38.71
CA GLY A 295 -17.57 17.57 39.56
C GLY A 295 -17.49 19.08 39.76
N ASP A 296 -18.05 19.53 40.90
CA ASP A 296 -17.85 20.77 41.68
C ASP A 296 -17.34 22.05 41.00
#